data_AF-R9N219-F1
#
_entry.id   AF-R9N219-F1
#
_cell.length_a   1.000
_cell.length_b   1.000
_cell.length_c   1.000
_cell.angle_alpha   90.00
_cell.angle_beta   90.00
_cell.angle_gamma   90.00
#
_symmetry.space_group_name_H-M   'P 1'
#
loop_
_entity.id
_entity.type
_entity.pdbx_description
1 polymer ?
#
loop_
_entity_poly.entity_id
_entity_poly.type
_entity_poly.pdbx_seq_one_letter_code
_entity_poly.pdbx_strand_id
1 'polypeptide(L)'
;MKKTSFIIVIIIVVVSAISIHLITSPKVLGNMSKSYSEQITTTSDISFSGEAGDRIKFSFKSDIISGNLDMVLYDSVGNEVYTLDSAKALETFFTLERSDTFTLATKCSNFIGDYKIVVYNMSD
;
A
#
# COMPACT_ATOMS: atom_id res chain seq x y z
N MET A 1 -12.43 -4.10 49.50
CA MET A 1 -12.75 -3.60 48.15
C MET A 1 -11.49 -3.04 47.47
N LYS A 2 -10.53 -3.88 47.08
CA LYS A 2 -9.22 -3.41 46.56
C LYS A 2 -8.74 -4.13 45.30
N LYS A 3 -8.96 -5.45 45.18
CA LYS A 3 -8.52 -6.24 44.02
C LYS A 3 -9.37 -5.98 42.77
N THR A 4 -10.70 -5.90 42.92
CA THR A 4 -11.62 -5.72 41.79
C THR A 4 -11.46 -4.36 41.10
N SER A 5 -11.30 -3.27 41.87
CA SER A 5 -11.02 -1.93 41.29
C SER A 5 -9.67 -1.86 40.59
N PHE A 6 -8.64 -2.56 41.11
CA PHE A 6 -7.32 -2.58 40.48
C PHE A 6 -7.33 -3.34 39.14
N ILE A 7 -8.09 -4.44 39.06
CA ILE A 7 -8.30 -5.20 37.82
C ILE A 7 -9.00 -4.34 36.76
N ILE A 8 -10.02 -3.56 37.14
CA ILE A 8 -10.75 -2.67 36.20
C ILE A 8 -9.83 -1.60 35.61
N VAL A 9 -8.96 -0.98 36.43
CA VAL A 9 -8.00 0.02 35.95
C VAL A 9 -7.01 -0.58 34.95
N ILE A 10 -6.50 -1.79 35.21
CA ILE A 10 -5.59 -2.49 34.28
C ILE A 10 -6.29 -2.77 32.94
N ILE A 11 -7.55 -3.24 32.98
CA ILE A 11 -8.32 -3.51 31.76
C ILE A 11 -8.50 -2.22 30.94
N ILE A 12 -8.80 -1.09 31.58
CA ILE A 12 -8.95 0.20 30.88
C ILE A 12 -7.63 0.63 30.21
N VAL A 13 -6.49 0.45 30.89
CA VAL A 13 -5.17 0.77 30.32
C VAL A 13 -4.85 -0.12 29.11
N VAL A 14 -5.15 -1.42 29.20
CA VAL A 14 -4.91 -2.35 28.07
C VAL A 14 -5.82 -2.01 26.88
N VAL A 15 -7.11 -1.76 27.12
CA VAL A 15 -8.06 -1.40 26.06
C VAL A 15 -7.68 -0.07 25.40
N SER A 16 -7.28 0.94 26.18
CA SER A 16 -6.83 2.22 25.63
C SER A 16 -5.54 2.09 24.81
N ALA A 17 -4.57 1.30 25.28
CA ALA A 17 -3.35 1.02 24.52
C ALA A 17 -3.65 0.30 23.18
N ILE A 18 -4.57 -0.68 23.18
CA ILE A 18 -4.98 -1.38 21.95
C ILE A 18 -5.71 -0.42 21.00
N SER A 19 -6.59 0.43 21.50
CA SER A 19 -7.31 1.42 20.67
C SER A 19 -6.36 2.42 20.02
N ILE A 20 -5.38 2.95 20.75
CA ILE A 20 -4.36 3.86 20.20
C ILE A 20 -3.51 3.14 19.15
N HIS A 21 -3.14 1.88 19.40
CA HIS A 21 -2.37 1.09 18.44
C HIS A 21 -3.13 0.82 17.14
N LEU A 22 -4.44 0.58 17.21
CA LEU A 22 -5.29 0.38 16.03
C LEU A 22 -5.47 1.65 15.20
N ILE A 23 -5.50 2.82 15.85
CA ILE A 23 -5.60 4.12 15.17
C ILE A 23 -4.29 4.46 14.45
N THR A 24 -3.15 4.14 15.06
CA THR A 24 -1.81 4.47 14.52
C THR A 24 -1.23 3.40 13.60
N SER A 25 -1.94 2.29 13.38
CA SER A 25 -1.45 1.20 12.52
C SER A 25 -1.68 1.51 11.04
N PRO A 26 -0.68 1.32 10.16
CA PRO A 26 -0.86 1.48 8.72
C PRO A 26 -2.03 0.65 8.20
N LYS A 27 -3.00 1.31 7.57
CA LYS A 27 -4.15 0.63 6.98
C LYS A 27 -3.77 0.12 5.60
N VAL A 28 -3.83 -1.20 5.38
CA VAL A 28 -3.64 -1.78 4.04
C VAL A 28 -4.81 -1.37 3.14
N LEU A 29 -4.49 -0.71 2.03
CA LEU A 29 -5.45 -0.27 1.02
C LEU A 29 -5.61 -1.28 -0.11
N GLY A 30 -4.54 -1.98 -0.45
CA GLY A 30 -4.53 -2.98 -1.52
C GLY A 30 -3.18 -3.66 -1.64
N ASN A 31 -3.15 -4.79 -2.33
CA ASN A 31 -1.91 -5.49 -2.65
C ASN A 31 -2.01 -6.21 -3.99
N MET A 32 -0.85 -6.37 -4.63
CA MET A 32 -0.72 -7.13 -5.86
C MET A 32 0.57 -7.95 -5.78
N SER A 33 0.48 -9.22 -6.13
CA SER A 33 1.63 -10.13 -6.19
C SER A 33 1.48 -11.03 -7.39
N LYS A 34 2.48 -11.05 -8.27
CA LYS A 34 2.52 -11.89 -9.47
C LYS A 34 3.90 -12.48 -9.67
N SER A 35 3.94 -13.66 -10.29
CA SER A 35 5.16 -14.36 -10.67
C SER A 35 4.93 -15.00 -12.03
N TYR A 36 5.90 -14.85 -12.92
CA TYR A 36 5.86 -15.33 -14.29
C TYR A 36 7.19 -16.00 -14.63
N SER A 37 7.15 -17.31 -14.89
CA SER A 37 8.31 -18.11 -15.32
C SER A 37 8.58 -18.02 -16.82
N GLU A 38 7.59 -17.56 -17.59
CA GLU A 38 7.67 -17.36 -19.03
C GLU A 38 7.42 -15.90 -19.37
N GLN A 39 7.88 -15.49 -20.55
CA GLN A 39 7.75 -14.12 -21.01
C GLN A 39 6.27 -13.72 -21.14
N ILE A 40 5.90 -12.61 -20.52
CA ILE A 40 4.54 -12.08 -20.58
C ILE A 40 4.50 -10.57 -20.82
N THR A 41 3.47 -10.13 -21.53
CA THR A 41 3.07 -8.72 -21.60
C THR A 41 1.64 -8.62 -21.12
N THR A 42 1.43 -7.95 -19.99
CA THR A 42 0.12 -7.88 -19.34
C THR A 42 0.04 -6.65 -18.44
N THR A 43 -1.19 -6.26 -18.09
CA THR A 43 -1.46 -5.22 -17.11
C THR A 43 -2.23 -5.81 -15.93
N SER A 44 -2.02 -5.25 -14.76
CA SER A 44 -2.82 -5.55 -13.57
C SER A 44 -2.99 -4.27 -12.77
N ASP A 45 -4.04 -4.18 -11.97
CA ASP A 45 -4.32 -2.98 -11.20
C ASP A 45 -4.92 -3.30 -9.83
N ILE A 46 -4.78 -2.34 -8.92
CA ILE A 46 -5.53 -2.28 -7.68
C ILE A 46 -6.08 -0.86 -7.51
N SER A 47 -7.29 -0.74 -7.00
CA SER A 47 -7.93 0.55 -6.76
C SER A 47 -8.22 0.76 -5.28
N PHE A 48 -8.09 2.00 -4.81
CA PHE A 48 -8.37 2.39 -3.44
C PHE A 48 -8.89 3.83 -3.37
N SER A 49 -9.77 4.11 -2.41
CA SER A 49 -10.14 5.50 -2.10
C SER A 49 -9.13 6.13 -1.15
N GLY A 50 -8.87 7.42 -1.33
CA GLY A 50 -8.03 8.22 -0.44
C GLY A 50 -8.55 9.64 -0.33
N GLU A 51 -8.25 10.28 0.80
CA GLU A 51 -8.62 11.66 1.09
C GLU A 51 -7.46 12.63 0.81
N ALA A 52 -7.79 13.88 0.51
CA ALA A 52 -6.78 14.93 0.34
C ALA A 52 -5.92 15.05 1.61
N GLY A 53 -4.60 15.00 1.45
CA GLY A 53 -3.63 15.03 2.54
C GLY A 53 -3.22 13.65 3.06
N ASP A 54 -3.92 12.57 2.68
CA ASP A 54 -3.52 11.22 3.06
C ASP A 54 -2.10 10.92 2.56
N ARG A 55 -1.28 10.34 3.43
CA ARG A 55 0.07 9.90 3.09
C ARG A 55 0.04 8.42 2.73
N ILE A 56 0.19 8.12 1.45
CA ILE A 56 0.17 6.75 0.93
C ILE A 56 1.58 6.20 0.88
N LYS A 57 1.80 5.03 1.48
CA LYS A 57 3.07 4.28 1.37
C LYS A 57 2.92 3.16 0.35
N PHE A 58 3.88 3.09 -0.56
CA PHE A 58 4.07 1.96 -1.47
C PHE A 58 5.26 1.14 -0.99
N SER A 59 5.03 -0.12 -0.64
CA SER A 59 6.09 -1.08 -0.31
C SER A 59 6.19 -2.09 -1.45
N PHE A 60 7.25 -1.97 -2.24
CA PHE A 60 7.48 -2.70 -3.47
C PHE A 60 8.73 -3.57 -3.37
N LYS A 61 8.64 -4.80 -3.91
CA LYS A 61 9.76 -5.68 -4.18
C LYS A 61 9.59 -6.36 -5.53
N SER A 62 10.70 -6.59 -6.21
CA SER A 62 10.75 -7.37 -7.44
C SER A 62 12.05 -8.15 -7.57
N ASP A 63 11.96 -9.27 -8.27
CA ASP A 63 13.10 -9.94 -8.88
C ASP A 63 12.85 -10.07 -10.37
N ILE A 64 13.40 -9.12 -11.13
CA ILE A 64 13.22 -9.03 -12.59
C ILE A 64 14.36 -9.78 -13.25
N ILE A 65 14.01 -10.89 -13.92
CA ILE A 65 14.97 -11.67 -14.72
C ILE A 65 15.12 -11.03 -16.11
N SER A 66 14.01 -10.59 -16.72
CA SER A 66 14.00 -9.96 -18.04
C SER A 66 12.76 -9.08 -18.25
N GLY A 67 12.83 -8.18 -19.22
CA GLY A 67 11.75 -7.25 -19.59
C GLY A 67 11.62 -6.07 -18.63
N ASN A 68 10.47 -5.38 -18.72
CA ASN A 68 10.18 -4.17 -17.96
C ASN A 68 8.93 -4.34 -17.10
N LEU A 69 8.92 -3.63 -15.97
CA LEU A 69 7.79 -3.51 -15.06
C LEU A 69 7.60 -2.03 -14.72
N ASP A 70 6.57 -1.44 -15.30
CA ASP A 70 6.19 -0.05 -15.06
C ASP A 70 5.04 0.01 -14.05
N MET A 71 5.06 0.98 -13.14
CA MET A 71 4.02 1.16 -12.14
C MET A 71 3.61 2.62 -12.02
N VAL A 72 2.34 2.88 -12.26
CA VAL A 72 1.80 4.24 -12.34
C VAL A 72 0.49 4.31 -11.57
N LEU A 73 0.36 5.34 -10.75
CA LEU A 73 -0.85 5.70 -10.04
C LEU A 73 -1.64 6.69 -10.89
N TYR A 74 -2.91 6.35 -11.11
CA TYR A 74 -3.87 7.16 -11.83
C TYR A 74 -4.94 7.68 -10.87
N ASP A 75 -5.45 8.89 -11.16
CA ASP A 75 -6.70 9.38 -10.57
C ASP A 75 -7.93 8.73 -11.25
N SER A 76 -9.13 9.00 -10.75
CA SER A 76 -10.36 8.37 -11.28
C SER A 76 -10.72 8.82 -12.70
N VAL A 77 -10.13 9.93 -13.17
CA VAL A 77 -10.30 10.46 -14.52
C VAL A 77 -9.30 9.84 -15.49
N GLY A 78 -8.29 9.14 -14.98
CA GLY A 78 -7.25 8.46 -15.75
C GLY A 78 -5.99 9.30 -15.97
N ASN A 79 -5.78 10.37 -15.20
CA ASN A 79 -4.54 11.13 -15.25
C ASN A 79 -3.45 10.45 -14.41
N GLU A 80 -2.22 10.43 -14.93
CA GLU A 80 -1.05 10.00 -14.17
C GLU A 80 -0.74 11.02 -13.08
N VAL A 81 -0.75 10.58 -11.83
CA VAL A 81 -0.46 11.45 -10.67
C VAL A 81 0.84 11.08 -9.97
N TYR A 82 1.30 9.83 -10.13
CA TYR A 82 2.57 9.39 -9.56
C TYR A 82 3.11 8.16 -10.29
N THR A 83 4.41 8.14 -10.58
CA THR A 83 5.11 6.99 -11.14
C THR A 83 6.08 6.44 -10.12
N LEU A 84 6.04 5.14 -9.87
CA LEU A 84 6.97 4.49 -8.96
C LEU A 84 8.26 4.14 -9.71
N ASP A 85 9.40 4.39 -9.08
CA ASP A 85 10.69 4.00 -9.63
C ASP A 85 10.83 2.49 -9.75
N SER A 86 11.47 2.04 -10.83
CA SER A 86 11.88 0.64 -10.97
C SER A 86 13.03 0.32 -10.02
N ALA A 87 12.82 -0.62 -9.10
CA ALA A 87 13.85 -1.08 -8.16
C ALA A 87 13.60 -2.52 -7.69
N LYS A 88 14.64 -3.22 -7.23
CA LYS A 88 14.48 -4.54 -6.58
C LYS A 88 13.68 -4.46 -5.28
N ALA A 89 13.82 -3.35 -4.57
CA ALA A 89 13.03 -3.03 -3.39
C ALA A 89 12.91 -1.50 -3.29
N LEU A 90 11.70 -1.02 -3.02
CA LEU A 90 11.40 0.39 -2.84
C LEU A 90 10.37 0.55 -1.73
N GLU A 91 10.65 1.47 -0.81
CA GLU A 91 9.61 2.06 0.03
C GLU A 91 9.54 3.55 -0.30
N THR A 92 8.40 3.98 -0.81
CA THR A 92 8.18 5.38 -1.17
C THR A 92 6.83 5.87 -0.64
N PHE A 93 6.70 7.18 -0.53
CA PHE A 93 5.49 7.83 -0.03
C PHE A 93 5.01 8.87 -1.04
N PHE A 94 3.69 8.97 -1.16
CA PHE A 94 3.02 9.98 -1.97
C PHE A 94 1.88 10.59 -1.16
N THR A 95 1.76 11.92 -1.16
CA THR A 95 0.66 12.61 -0.49
C THR A 95 -0.42 12.94 -1.52
N LEU A 96 -1.64 12.54 -1.25
CA LEU A 96 -2.76 12.78 -2.16
C LEU A 96 -3.14 14.26 -2.14
N GLU A 97 -3.15 14.92 -3.29
CA GLU A 97 -3.53 16.34 -3.39
C GLU A 97 -5.04 16.57 -3.31
N ARG A 98 -5.84 15.53 -3.54
CA ARG A 98 -7.31 15.57 -3.58
C ARG A 98 -7.90 14.26 -3.11
N SER A 99 -9.14 14.31 -2.62
CA SER A 99 -9.91 13.10 -2.32
C SER A 99 -10.42 12.48 -3.62
N ASP A 100 -10.10 11.21 -3.85
CA ASP A 100 -10.49 10.49 -5.07
C ASP A 100 -10.41 8.96 -4.88
N THR A 101 -10.81 8.21 -5.91
CA THR A 101 -10.42 6.82 -6.11
C THR A 101 -9.20 6.77 -7.02
N PHE A 102 -8.14 6.16 -6.53
CA PHE A 102 -6.89 6.01 -7.24
C PHE A 102 -6.69 4.58 -7.70
N THR A 103 -6.08 4.40 -8.86
CA THR A 103 -5.77 3.10 -9.44
C THR A 103 -4.27 2.99 -9.65
N LEU A 104 -3.63 2.08 -8.92
CA LEU A 104 -2.24 1.71 -9.18
C LEU A 104 -2.21 0.61 -10.23
N ALA A 105 -1.78 0.94 -11.43
CA ALA A 105 -1.60 0.00 -12.52
C ALA A 105 -0.14 -0.45 -12.60
N THR A 106 0.05 -1.74 -12.86
CA THR A 106 1.33 -2.35 -13.19
C THR A 106 1.28 -2.84 -14.63
N LYS A 107 2.33 -2.56 -15.39
CA LYS A 107 2.47 -3.02 -16.77
C LYS A 107 3.75 -3.82 -16.92
N CYS A 108 3.57 -5.10 -17.19
CA CYS A 108 4.63 -6.01 -17.60
C CYS A 108 4.82 -5.91 -19.11
N SER A 109 6.05 -5.67 -19.58
CA SER A 109 6.38 -5.68 -21.01
C SER A 109 7.53 -6.67 -21.27
N ASN A 110 7.24 -7.77 -21.96
CA ASN A 110 8.17 -8.88 -22.19
C ASN A 110 8.83 -9.39 -20.89
N PHE A 111 8.07 -9.35 -19.80
CA PHE A 111 8.54 -9.55 -18.43
C PHE A 111 8.71 -11.03 -18.08
N ILE A 112 9.79 -11.34 -17.36
CA ILE A 112 10.01 -12.61 -16.65
C ILE A 112 10.53 -12.26 -15.26
N GLY A 113 9.94 -12.86 -14.22
CA GLY A 113 10.30 -12.59 -12.84
C GLY A 113 9.09 -12.55 -11.93
N ASP A 114 9.27 -11.96 -10.75
CA ASP A 114 8.20 -11.75 -9.79
C ASP A 114 8.20 -10.34 -9.23
N TYR A 115 7.03 -9.94 -8.75
CA TYR A 115 6.87 -8.72 -8.01
C TYR A 115 5.77 -8.79 -6.97
N LYS A 116 5.91 -7.95 -5.96
CA LYS A 116 4.91 -7.72 -4.93
C LYS A 116 4.88 -6.23 -4.57
N ILE A 117 3.67 -5.69 -4.48
CA ILE A 117 3.42 -4.35 -3.96
C ILE A 117 2.28 -4.38 -2.96
N VAL A 118 2.46 -3.66 -1.85
CA VAL A 118 1.42 -3.39 -0.86
C VAL A 118 1.30 -1.89 -0.68
N VAL A 119 0.06 -1.41 -0.71
CA VAL A 119 -0.29 0.00 -0.56
C VAL A 119 -0.88 0.19 0.82
N TYR A 120 -0.37 1.17 1.56
CA TYR A 120 -0.83 1.52 2.88
C TYR A 120 -1.26 2.98 2.93
N ASN A 121 -2.31 3.26 3.68
CA ASN A 121 -2.57 4.60 4.19
C ASN A 121 -1.82 4.75 5.54
N MET A 122 -1.01 5.80 5.63
CA MET A 122 -0.18 6.15 6.79
C MET A 122 -0.70 7.40 7.51
N SER A 123 -1.97 7.77 7.31
CA SER A 123 -2.55 8.95 7.97
C SER A 123 -2.44 8.83 9.49
N ASP A 124 -1.97 9.92 10.10
CA ASP A 124 -1.68 10.09 11.53
C ASP A 124 -2.95 10.19 12.39
#